data_AF-A0A3A5VPV8-F1
#
_entry.id   AF-A0A3A5VPV8-F1
#
_cell.length_a   1.000
_cell.length_b   1.000
_cell.length_c   1.000
_cell.angle_alpha   90.00
_cell.angle_beta   90.00
_cell.angle_gamma   90.00
#
_symmetry.space_group_name_H-M   'P 1'
#
loop_
_entity.id
_entity.type
_entity.pdbx_description
1 polymer ?
#
loop_
_entity_poly.entity_id
_entity_poly.type
_entity_poly.pdbx_seq_one_letter_code
_entity_poly.pdbx_strand_id
1 'polypeptide(L)'
;MDEAGRIEMIRAGLLSQLPNHPGLDASVDHAPIRKQVLSAQEERLAIENALRYFPESNHSILGPEFLDELRTYGRIYMYRFRP
;
A
#
# COMPACT_ATOMS: atom_id res chain seq x y z
N MET A 1 9.66 -17.45 -11.30
CA MET A 1 9.14 -18.10 -10.09
C MET A 1 8.27 -19.25 -10.53
N ASP A 2 8.48 -20.44 -10.00
CA ASP A 2 7.65 -21.61 -10.29
C ASP A 2 6.35 -21.58 -9.48
N GLU A 3 5.44 -22.51 -9.77
CA GLU A 3 4.13 -22.66 -9.11
C GLU A 3 4.27 -22.79 -7.58
N ALA A 4 5.24 -23.61 -7.15
CA ALA A 4 5.51 -23.87 -5.73
C ALA A 4 5.96 -22.59 -5.01
N GLY A 5 6.87 -21.82 -5.60
CA GLY A 5 7.32 -20.54 -5.03
C GLY A 5 6.18 -19.53 -4.89
N ARG A 6 5.25 -19.49 -5.84
CA ARG A 6 4.09 -18.59 -5.77
C ARG A 6 3.14 -18.95 -4.62
N ILE A 7 2.85 -20.24 -4.43
CA ILE A 7 1.99 -20.72 -3.35
C ILE A 7 2.59 -20.41 -1.98
N GLU A 8 3.90 -20.60 -1.83
CA GLU A 8 4.59 -20.29 -0.58
C GLU A 8 4.57 -18.79 -0.26
N MET A 9 4.69 -17.92 -1.28
CA MET A 9 4.52 -16.46 -1.08
C MET A 9 3.13 -16.09 -0.60
N ILE A 10 2.07 -16.69 -1.17
CA ILE A 10 0.69 -16.43 -0.73
C ILE A 10 0.50 -16.85 0.73
N ARG A 11 1.09 -17.98 1.13
CA ARG A 11 1.03 -18.49 2.53
C ARG A 11 1.81 -17.63 3.51
N ALA A 12 2.90 -17.01 3.08
CA ALA A 12 3.73 -16.16 3.93
C ALA A 12 2.99 -14.90 4.42
N GLY A 13 1.95 -14.45 3.68
CA GLY A 13 1.19 -13.26 4.04
C GLY A 13 2.06 -12.00 4.00
N LEU A 14 2.23 -11.33 5.13
CA LEU A 14 3.09 -10.15 5.22
C LEU A 14 4.55 -10.57 5.34
N LEU A 15 5.37 -10.20 4.35
CA LEU A 15 6.81 -10.44 4.38
C LEU A 15 7.48 -9.61 5.48
N SER A 16 8.48 -10.19 6.14
CA SER A 16 9.29 -9.51 7.16
C SER A 16 10.12 -8.37 6.59
N GLN A 17 10.54 -8.50 5.33
CA GLN A 17 11.22 -7.45 4.57
C GLN A 17 10.23 -6.78 3.63
N LEU A 18 10.30 -5.46 3.55
CA LEU A 18 9.49 -4.70 2.61
C LEU A 18 9.88 -5.06 1.17
N PRO A 19 8.92 -5.48 0.32
CA PRO A 19 9.18 -5.68 -1.10
C PRO A 19 9.46 -4.33 -1.77
N ASN A 20 10.13 -4.32 -2.92
CA ASN A 20 10.34 -3.10 -3.69
C ASN A 20 9.01 -2.50 -4.15
N HIS A 21 8.92 -1.17 -4.18
CA HIS A 21 7.72 -0.51 -4.67
C HIS A 21 7.57 -0.76 -6.19
N PRO A 22 6.47 -1.39 -6.66
CA PRO A 22 6.37 -1.83 -8.05
C PRO A 22 6.06 -0.69 -9.03
N GLY A 23 5.70 0.49 -8.52
CA GLY A 23 5.23 1.62 -9.34
C GLY A 23 3.83 1.36 -9.91
N LEU A 24 3.37 2.28 -10.76
CA LEU A 24 2.08 2.16 -11.44
C LEU A 24 2.25 1.36 -12.75
N ASP A 25 1.42 0.35 -12.95
CA ASP A 25 1.44 -0.45 -14.17
C ASP A 25 0.56 0.17 -15.26
N ALA A 26 1.16 0.76 -16.28
CA ALA A 26 0.44 1.41 -17.37
C ALA A 26 -0.24 0.44 -18.37
N SER A 27 -0.02 -0.88 -18.23
CA SER A 27 -0.61 -1.88 -19.12
C SER A 27 -2.06 -2.27 -18.77
N VAL A 28 -2.55 -1.83 -17.60
CA VAL A 28 -3.89 -2.12 -17.11
C VAL A 28 -4.67 -0.85 -16.82
N ASP A 29 -5.99 -0.94 -16.92
CA ASP A 29 -6.88 0.15 -16.54
C ASP A 29 -6.86 0.37 -15.02
N HIS A 30 -6.84 1.64 -14.62
CA HIS A 30 -6.87 2.04 -13.21
C HIS A 30 -8.22 2.58 -12.81
N ALA A 31 -8.56 2.41 -11.54
CA ALA A 31 -9.76 3.01 -10.98
C ALA A 31 -9.67 4.55 -11.05
N PRO A 32 -10.79 5.26 -11.30
CA PRO A 32 -10.79 6.71 -11.31
C PRO A 32 -10.45 7.28 -9.92
N ILE A 33 -9.77 8.43 -9.93
CA ILE A 33 -9.39 9.19 -8.73
C ILE A 33 -10.66 9.54 -7.94
N ARG A 34 -10.65 9.28 -6.63
CA ARG A 34 -11.74 9.67 -5.74
C ARG A 34 -11.58 11.12 -5.28
N LYS A 35 -12.71 11.79 -5.04
CA LYS A 35 -12.73 13.13 -4.43
C LYS A 35 -12.05 13.07 -3.07
N GLN A 36 -11.11 13.98 -2.84
CA GLN A 36 -10.55 14.21 -1.52
C GLN A 36 -11.57 14.98 -0.69
N VAL A 37 -12.15 14.30 0.30
CA VAL A 37 -13.16 14.87 1.20
C VAL A 37 -12.71 14.85 2.66
N LEU A 38 -11.52 14.31 2.93
CA LEU A 38 -10.98 14.18 4.27
C LEU A 38 -10.33 15.49 4.70
N SER A 39 -10.58 15.87 5.95
CA SER A 39 -9.80 16.88 6.65
C SER A 39 -8.39 16.37 6.98
N ALA A 40 -7.48 17.26 7.37
CA ALA A 40 -6.12 16.87 7.76
C ALA A 40 -6.09 15.87 8.95
N GLN A 41 -7.06 15.95 9.85
CA GLN A 41 -7.20 15.01 10.98
C GLN A 41 -7.66 13.64 10.49
N GLU A 42 -8.59 13.60 9.54
CA GLU A 42 -9.06 12.35 8.93
C GLU A 42 -8.02 11.73 8.00
N GLU A 43 -7.21 12.52 7.29
CA GLU A 43 -6.05 12.02 6.56
C GLU A 43 -5.09 11.32 7.52
N ARG A 44 -4.72 11.97 8.62
CA ARG A 44 -3.84 11.38 9.64
C ARG A 44 -4.42 10.06 10.17
N LEU A 45 -5.70 10.06 10.53
CA LEU A 45 -6.38 8.85 11.00
C LEU A 45 -6.39 7.76 9.93
N ALA A 46 -6.61 8.09 8.65
CA ALA A 46 -6.56 7.11 7.57
C ALA A 46 -5.17 6.46 7.44
N ILE A 47 -4.10 7.23 7.59
CA ILE A 47 -2.72 6.71 7.59
C ILE A 47 -2.47 5.83 8.81
N GLU A 48 -2.87 6.28 10.01
CA GLU A 48 -2.76 5.48 11.23
C GLU A 48 -3.54 4.16 11.11
N ASN A 49 -4.71 4.16 10.46
CA ASN A 49 -5.51 2.97 10.16
C ASN A 49 -4.79 2.00 9.24
N ALA A 50 -4.15 2.50 8.18
CA ALA A 50 -3.39 1.69 7.26
C ALA A 50 -2.14 1.08 7.92
N LEU A 51 -1.45 1.86 8.77
CA LEU A 51 -0.21 1.42 9.41
C LEU A 51 -0.39 0.30 10.46
N ARG A 52 -1.62 0.07 10.97
CA ARG A 52 -1.90 -0.98 11.97
C ARG A 52 -1.56 -2.39 11.49
N TYR A 53 -1.51 -2.61 10.17
CA TYR A 53 -1.22 -3.91 9.57
C TYR A 53 0.29 -4.20 9.44
N PHE A 54 1.15 -3.24 9.78
CA PHE A 54 2.59 -3.32 9.52
C PHE A 54 3.41 -3.09 10.80
N PRO A 55 4.60 -3.73 10.91
CA PRO A 55 5.55 -3.45 11.99
C PRO A 55 5.95 -1.96 12.05
N GLU A 56 6.14 -1.43 13.25
CA GLU A 56 6.54 -0.02 13.48
C GLU A 56 7.83 0.37 12.75
N SER A 57 8.77 -0.59 12.60
CA SER A 57 10.00 -0.40 11.84
C SER A 57 9.77 0.03 10.40
N ASN A 58 8.61 -0.29 9.83
CA ASN A 58 8.26 -0.01 8.45
C ASN A 58 7.49 1.31 8.30
N HIS A 59 7.02 1.91 9.40
CA HIS A 59 6.12 3.09 9.35
C HIS A 59 6.79 4.33 8.77
N SER A 60 8.10 4.49 8.96
CA SER A 60 8.86 5.61 8.39
C SER A 60 8.91 5.59 6.85
N ILE A 61 8.79 4.41 6.24
CA ILE A 61 8.75 4.21 4.79
C ILE A 61 7.31 4.22 4.30
N LEU A 62 6.43 3.43 4.94
CA LEU A 62 5.05 3.24 4.49
C LEU A 62 4.16 4.46 4.72
N GLY A 63 4.40 5.24 5.78
CA GLY A 63 3.58 6.42 6.10
C GLY A 63 3.54 7.46 4.97
N PRO A 64 4.72 7.93 4.49
CA PRO A 64 4.79 8.84 3.34
C PRO A 64 4.17 8.24 2.07
N GLU A 65 4.34 6.95 1.81
CA GLU A 65 3.77 6.27 0.65
C GLU A 65 2.24 6.22 0.70
N PHE A 66 1.68 5.85 1.85
CA PHE A 66 0.22 5.83 2.03
C PHE A 66 -0.38 7.23 1.94
N LEU A 67 0.34 8.26 2.40
CA LEU A 67 -0.10 9.64 2.25
C LEU A 67 -0.11 10.08 0.78
N ASP A 68 0.92 9.71 0.03
CA ASP A 68 0.99 9.96 -1.41
C ASP A 68 -0.13 9.23 -2.16
N GLU A 69 -0.41 7.97 -1.84
CA GLU A 69 -1.52 7.22 -2.42
C GLU A 69 -2.88 7.88 -2.11
N LEU A 70 -3.09 8.25 -0.84
CA LEU A 70 -4.34 8.89 -0.40
C LEU A 70 -4.57 10.20 -1.16
N ARG A 71 -3.53 11.00 -1.38
CA ARG A 71 -3.64 12.28 -2.10
C ARG A 71 -3.72 12.08 -3.61
N THR A 72 -2.97 11.15 -4.19
CA THR A 72 -2.96 10.94 -5.63
C THR A 72 -4.22 10.25 -6.12
N TYR A 73 -4.72 9.26 -5.38
CA TYR A 73 -5.82 8.39 -5.82
C TYR A 73 -7.10 8.50 -4.98
N GLY A 74 -7.05 9.20 -3.84
CA GLY A 74 -8.16 9.28 -2.89
C GLY A 74 -8.35 8.00 -2.06
N ARG A 75 -7.39 7.07 -2.10
CA ARG A 75 -7.39 5.81 -1.35
C ARG A 75 -5.96 5.32 -1.11
N ILE A 76 -5.80 4.56 -0.03
CA ILE A 76 -4.58 3.83 0.29
C ILE A 76 -4.77 2.40 -0.25
N TYR A 77 -4.06 2.07 -1.33
CA TYR A 77 -4.08 0.77 -2.00
C TYR A 77 -2.99 -0.17 -1.49
N MET A 78 -1.93 0.39 -0.90
CA MET A 78 -0.74 -0.34 -0.45
C MET A 78 -0.04 -1.03 -1.63
N TYR A 79 0.20 -0.31 -2.72
CA TYR A 79 0.71 -0.86 -3.99
C TYR A 79 2.01 -1.65 -3.83
N ARG A 80 2.84 -1.29 -2.86
CA ARG A 80 4.05 -2.01 -2.48
C ARG A 80 3.82 -3.52 -2.26
N PHE A 81 2.65 -3.92 -1.76
CA PHE A 81 2.33 -5.31 -1.42
C PHE A 81 1.54 -6.06 -2.51
N ARG A 82 1.40 -5.47 -3.70
CA ARG A 82 0.84 -6.18 -4.85
C ARG A 82 1.78 -7.35 -5.23
N PRO A 83 1.31 -8.61 -5.25
CA PRO A 83 2.12 -9.77 -5.62
C PRO A 83 2.66 -9.73 -7.05
#